data_AF-A0A2T9YNK2-F1
#
_entry.id   AF-A0A2T9YNK2-F1
#
_cell.length_a   1.000
_cell.length_b   1.000
_cell.length_c   1.000
_cell.angle_alpha   90.00
_cell.angle_beta   90.00
_cell.angle_gamma   90.00
#
_symmetry.space_group_name_H-M   'P 1'
#
loop_
_entity.id
_entity.type
_entity.pdbx_description
1 polymer ?
#
loop_
_entity_poly.entity_id
_entity_poly.type
_entity_poly.pdbx_seq_one_letter_code
_entity_poly.pdbx_strand_id
1 'polypeptide(L)' 'MYTCPRCNNFSVKQARVKKKLSFFFVPMIPLSSKDVYYCPICNWEGNITVTAPAAIQQYDYNRQVQRNDYMKS' A
#
# COMPACT_ATOMS: atom_id res chain seq x y z
N MET A 1 -6.42 7.83 10.80
CA MET A 1 -5.10 7.36 11.30
C MET A 1 -5.18 5.84 11.34
N TYR A 2 -4.32 5.13 10.61
CA TYR A 2 -4.46 3.68 10.39
C TYR A 2 -3.46 2.88 11.24
N THR A 3 -3.84 1.64 11.60
CA THR A 3 -2.98 0.71 12.33
C THR A 3 -2.03 -0.01 11.36
N CYS A 4 -0.75 -0.09 11.70
CA CYS A 4 0.22 -0.82 10.88
C CYS A 4 0.06 -2.34 11.08
N PRO A 5 -0.04 -3.16 10.02
CA PRO A 5 -0.15 -4.61 10.16
C PRO A 5 1.13 -5.27 10.69
N ARG A 6 2.28 -4.59 10.63
CA ARG A 6 3.57 -5.14 11.05
C ARG A 6 3.87 -4.89 12.53
N CYS A 7 3.65 -3.67 13.01
CA CYS A 7 3.95 -3.29 14.40
C CYS A 7 2.72 -3.02 15.27
N ASN A 8 1.51 -3.15 14.71
CA ASN A 8 0.23 -2.94 15.37
C ASN A 8 0.07 -1.58 16.07
N ASN A 9 0.84 -0.57 15.64
CA ASN A 9 0.82 0.77 16.20
C ASN A 9 0.04 1.73 15.26
N PHE A 10 -0.66 2.70 15.85
CA PHE A 10 -1.50 3.70 15.18
C PHE A 10 -0.66 4.85 14.59
N SER A 11 0.33 4.51 13.78
CA SER A 11 1.30 5.48 13.26
C SER A 11 1.43 5.48 11.73
N VAL A 12 0.55 4.78 11.00
CA VAL A 12 0.58 4.76 9.53
C VAL A 12 0.16 6.13 8.98
N LYS A 13 0.98 6.67 8.08
CA LYS A 13 0.79 7.95 7.40
C LYS A 13 0.78 7.77 5.89
N GLN A 14 0.13 8.66 5.16
CA GLN A 14 0.22 8.70 3.70
C GLN A 14 1.47 9.48 3.29
N ALA A 15 2.28 8.90 2.42
CA ALA A 15 3.53 9.46 1.93
C ALA A 15 3.60 9.36 0.41
N ARG A 16 4.33 10.27 -0.23
CA ARG A 16 4.57 10.26 -1.68
C ARG A 16 6.02 9.91 -1.96
N VAL A 17 6.25 8.74 -2.52
CA VAL A 17 7.58 8.28 -2.95
C VAL A 17 7.86 8.82 -4.35
N LYS A 18 8.95 9.58 -4.49
CA LYS A 18 9.40 10.15 -5.76
C LYS A 18 10.67 9.42 -6.21
N LYS A 19 10.65 8.77 -7.37
CA LYS A 19 11.85 8.19 -7.99
C LYS A 19 12.53 9.26 -8.86
N LYS A 20 13.81 9.52 -8.60
CA LYS A 20 14.64 10.47 -9.37
C LYS A 20 15.69 9.69 -10.16
N LEU A 21 15.89 10.05 -11.43
CA LEU A 21 17.00 9.53 -12.22
C LEU A 21 18.20 10.45 -11.99
N SER A 22 19.25 9.94 -11.36
CA SER A 22 20.47 10.72 -11.12
C SER A 22 21.48 10.35 -12.19
N PHE A 23 21.54 11.12 -13.28
CA PHE A 23 22.62 10.98 -14.27
C PHE A 23 23.68 12.04 -13.98
N PHE A 24 24.88 11.60 -13.59
CA PHE A 24 26.06 12.47 -13.45
C PHE A 24 25.83 13.72 -12.57
N PHE A 25 25.17 13.56 -11.42
CA PHE A 25 24.86 14.64 -10.46
C PHE A 25 23.88 15.72 -10.96
N VAL A 26 23.32 15.56 -12.15
CA VAL A 26 22.22 16.40 -12.63
C VAL A 26 20.91 15.73 -12.18
N PRO A 27 20.07 16.39 -11.36
CA PRO A 27 18.77 15.87 -10.99
C PRO A 27 17.86 15.90 -12.21
N MET A 28 17.93 14.85 -13.04
CA MET A 28 17.04 14.68 -14.19
C MET A 28 15.65 14.35 -13.63
N ILE A 29 14.71 15.25 -13.97
CA ILE A 29 13.26 15.24 -13.79
C ILE A 29 12.69 13.98 -13.08
N PRO A 30 11.88 14.14 -12.02
CA PRO A 30 11.28 12.99 -11.30
C PRO A 30 10.48 12.11 -12.27
N LEU A 31 10.98 10.89 -12.53
CA LEU A 31 10.39 9.96 -13.49
C LEU A 31 9.01 9.46 -13.07
N SER A 32 8.78 9.34 -11.77
CA SER A 32 7.51 8.84 -11.24
C SER A 32 7.34 9.22 -9.78
N SER A 33 6.09 9.55 -9.41
CA SER A 33 5.67 9.72 -8.03
C SER A 33 4.56 8.72 -7.73
N LYS A 34 4.63 8.04 -6.59
CA LYS A 34 3.62 7.07 -6.13
C LYS A 34 3.19 7.41 -4.72
N ASP A 35 1.88 7.37 -4.45
CA ASP A 35 1.35 7.56 -3.11
C ASP A 35 1.31 6.18 -2.40
N VAL A 36 1.86 6.13 -1.18
CA VAL A 36 2.03 4.92 -0.37
C VAL A 36 1.61 5.19 1.06
N TYR A 37 1.18 4.16 1.77
CA TYR A 37 1.12 4.17 3.22
C TYR A 37 2.51 3.84 3.77
N TYR A 38 2.97 4.64 4.72
CA TYR A 38 4.27 4.49 5.35
C TYR A 38 4.12 4.49 6.88
N CYS A 39 4.76 3.53 7.53
CA CYS A 39 4.87 3.49 8.98
C CYS A 39 6.27 3.97 9.41
N PRO A 40 6.40 5.09 10.15
CA PRO A 40 7.68 5.64 10.58
C PRO A 40 8.36 4.82 11.69
N ILE A 41 7.65 3.88 12.30
CA ILE A 41 8.17 3.07 13.43
C ILE A 41 8.97 1.88 12.92
N CYS A 42 8.40 1.16 11.94
CA CYS A 42 8.96 -0.10 11.45
C CYS A 42 9.37 -0.05 9.96
N ASN A 43 9.31 1.12 9.33
CA ASN A 43 9.57 1.33 7.91
C ASN A 43 8.73 0.44 6.98
N TRP A 44 7.51 0.10 7.40
CA TRP A 44 6.59 -0.64 6.54
C TRP A 44 5.99 0.29 5.48
N GLU A 45 5.97 -0.19 4.23
CA GLU A 45 5.38 0.50 3.07
C GLU A 45 4.24 -0.33 2.49
N GLY A 46 3.05 0.27 2.37
CA GLY A 46 1.87 -0.30 1.73
C GLY A 46 1.49 0.50 0.48
N ASN A 47 1.13 -0.17 -0.61
CA ASN A 47 0.71 0.52 -1.83
C ASN A 47 -0.71 1.07 -1.66
N ILE A 48 -0.93 2.33 -2.03
CA ILE A 48 -2.27 2.90 -2.19
C ILE A 48 -2.73 2.59 -3.60
N THR A 49 -3.08 1.33 -3.83
CA THR A 49 -3.79 0.98 -5.04
C THR A 49 -5.20 1.58 -4.89
N VAL A 50 -5.43 2.75 -5.48
CA VAL A 50 -6.76 3.10 -5.97
C VAL A 50 -7.04 2.13 -7.09
N THR A 51 -7.42 0.92 -6.71
CA THR A 51 -7.84 -0.09 -7.65
C THR A 51 -9.08 0.47 -8.31
N ALA A 52 -8.97 0.75 -9.60
CA ALA A 52 -10.16 0.85 -10.44
C ALA A 52 -11.04 -0.37 -10.07
N PRO A 53 -12.34 -0.17 -9.81
CA PRO A 53 -13.18 -0.98 -8.93
C PRO A 53 -13.21 -2.50 -9.18
N ALA A 54 -12.60 -3.01 -10.24
CA ALA A 54 -12.55 -4.44 -10.56
C ALA A 54 -11.66 -5.28 -9.63
N ALA A 55 -10.46 -4.85 -9.21
CA ALA A 55 -9.50 -5.77 -8.58
C ALA A 55 -9.51 -5.83 -7.02
N ILE A 56 -10.00 -4.80 -6.29
CA ILE A 56 -10.19 -4.88 -4.82
C ILE A 56 -11.45 -5.67 -4.50
N GLN A 57 -12.51 -5.51 -5.30
CA GLN A 57 -13.72 -6.33 -5.20
C GLN A 57 -13.38 -7.82 -5.25
N GLN A 58 -12.43 -8.21 -6.12
CA GLN A 58 -12.05 -9.60 -6.28
C GLN A 58 -11.32 -10.17 -5.05
N TYR A 59 -10.42 -9.42 -4.40
CA TYR A 59 -9.73 -9.91 -3.20
C TYR A 59 -10.68 -10.01 -1.99
N ASP A 60 -11.54 -9.01 -1.78
CA ASP A 60 -12.52 -9.01 -0.68
C ASP A 60 -13.60 -10.10 -0.87
N TYR A 61 -14.07 -10.32 -2.10
CA TYR A 61 -15.02 -11.39 -2.43
C TYR A 61 -14.41 -12.78 -2.17
N ASN A 62 -13.19 -13.04 -2.67
CA ASN A 62 -12.54 -14.35 -2.47
C ASN A 62 -12.30 -14.63 -0.97
N ARG A 63 -11.93 -13.60 -0.18
CA ARG A 63 -11.82 -13.72 1.27
C ARG A 63 -13.17 -14.04 1.95
N GLN A 64 -14.27 -13.46 1.48
CA GLN A 64 -15.61 -13.73 2.02
C GLN A 64 -16.17 -15.10 1.62
N VAL A 65 -15.95 -15.55 0.38
CA VAL A 65 -16.33 -16.90 -0.07
C VAL A 65 -15.61 -17.94 0.75
N GLN A 66 -14.28 -17.81 0.87
CA GLN A 66 -13.47 -18.70 1.69
C GLN A 66 -13.94 -18.70 3.15
N ARG A 67 -14.43 -17.54 3.66
CA ARG A 67 -15.13 -17.47 4.95
C ARG A 67 -16.38 -18.32 5.04
N ASN A 68 -17.27 -18.14 4.10
CA ASN A 68 -18.57 -18.78 4.19
C ASN A 68 -18.44 -20.30 3.98
N ASP A 69 -17.42 -20.75 3.26
CA ASP A 69 -17.12 -22.18 3.08
C ASP A 69 -16.61 -22.83 4.37
N TYR A 70 -15.73 -22.16 5.14
CA TYR A 70 -15.26 -22.71 6.42
C TYR A 70 -16.31 -22.67 7.54
N MET A 71 -17.39 -21.89 7.39
CA MET A 71 -18.51 -21.88 8.34
C MET A 71 -19.64 -22.83 7.96
N LYS A 72 -19.56 -23.49 6.80
CA LYS A 72 -20.52 -24.49 6.32
C LYS A 72 -20.04 -25.94 6.49
N SER A 73 -18.79 -26.12 6.91
CA SER A 73 -18.21 -27.42 7.31
C SER A 73 -18.35 -27.60 8.81
#